data_AF-A0A094B2K0-F1
#
_entry.id   AF-A0A094B2K0-F1
#
_cell.length_a   1.000
_cell.length_b   1.000
_cell.length_c   1.000
_cell.angle_alpha   90.00
_cell.angle_beta   90.00
_cell.angle_gamma   90.00
#
_symmetry.space_group_name_H-M   'P 1'
#
loop_
_entity.id
_entity.type
_entity.pdbx_description
1 polymer ?
#
loop_
_entity_poly.entity_id
_entity_poly.type
_entity_poly.pdbx_seq_one_letter_code
_entity_poly.pdbx_strand_id
1 'polypeptide(L)'
;MKFSSSVAAAAALTGASAHTIMTNLVSNGVVNGVGVGIRVPSYDGPITDVSTSDIACNGGPNPTTPSNVVIDVKAGSNVQTYWRHTLTSTSSDVIDSSHKGPVMAYMKKVSDATTDTGIGGGWFKISQEGYDSSTGLWAVDKLIASGGVQTIPIPSCIANGQYLLRGEIIALHSASSKNGAQFYMECAQINVTGGSGSVTPATVSLPGAYKSTDPGILFNLYVTPISYTIPGPSVFSCSGGGSNTQPPTNPTTTAPPTQQTSTTAPPTQQTSTTPPTSGTGAPLYGQCGGTGWTGATTCASGTCKATNEWYSQCLP
;
A
#
# COMPACT_ATOMS: atom_id res chain seq x y z
N MET A 1 31.99 39.08 -36.32
CA MET A 1 31.93 38.63 -34.91
C MET A 1 30.72 37.73 -34.76
N LYS A 2 30.91 36.49 -34.30
CA LYS A 2 29.90 35.43 -34.30
C LYS A 2 28.90 35.66 -33.16
N PHE A 3 27.61 35.72 -33.48
CA PHE A 3 26.54 35.74 -32.48
C PHE A 3 26.43 34.34 -31.86
N SER A 4 26.74 34.22 -30.56
CA SER A 4 26.51 32.99 -29.80
C SER A 4 25.15 33.12 -29.12
N SER A 5 24.17 32.36 -29.61
CA SER A 5 22.85 32.24 -29.00
C SER A 5 22.93 31.33 -27.78
N SER A 6 22.74 31.88 -26.60
CA SER A 6 22.62 31.13 -25.34
C SER A 6 21.28 30.39 -25.31
N VAL A 7 21.31 29.07 -25.46
CA VAL A 7 20.13 28.21 -25.22
C VAL A 7 19.99 28.01 -23.71
N ALA A 8 18.96 28.60 -23.11
CA ALA A 8 18.59 28.32 -21.74
C ALA A 8 17.91 26.94 -21.67
N ALA A 9 18.59 25.96 -21.08
CA ALA A 9 17.99 24.65 -20.78
C ALA A 9 17.06 24.81 -19.57
N ALA A 10 15.74 24.77 -19.79
CA ALA A 10 14.78 24.66 -18.71
C ALA A 10 14.83 23.21 -18.17
N ALA A 11 15.36 23.04 -16.95
CA ALA A 11 15.25 21.78 -16.24
C ALA A 11 13.77 21.57 -15.87
N ALA A 12 13.10 20.66 -16.57
CA ALA A 12 11.77 20.21 -16.20
C ALA A 12 11.88 19.48 -14.86
N LEU A 13 11.38 20.11 -13.79
CA LEU A 13 11.12 19.44 -12.52
C LEU A 13 9.97 18.46 -12.76
N THR A 14 10.28 17.23 -13.14
CA THR A 14 9.33 16.13 -13.09
C THR A 14 9.05 15.86 -11.61
N GLY A 15 7.87 16.23 -11.12
CA GLY A 15 7.41 15.81 -9.80
C GLY A 15 7.36 14.29 -9.78
N ALA A 16 8.20 13.66 -8.98
CA ALA A 16 8.12 12.23 -8.73
C ALA A 16 6.97 11.98 -7.75
N SER A 17 5.97 11.22 -8.22
CA SER A 17 4.74 10.89 -7.52
C SER A 17 4.96 9.87 -6.40
N ALA A 18 5.65 10.20 -5.31
CA ALA A 18 6.10 9.14 -4.40
C ALA A 18 4.95 8.34 -3.75
N HIS A 19 3.87 9.00 -3.30
CA HIS A 19 2.81 8.36 -2.50
C HIS A 19 1.41 8.58 -3.09
N THR A 20 0.34 8.19 -2.40
CA THR A 20 -1.03 8.23 -2.96
C THR A 20 -2.13 8.42 -1.92
N ILE A 21 -3.28 8.90 -2.38
CA ILE A 21 -4.51 9.14 -1.61
C ILE A 21 -5.72 8.69 -2.45
N MET A 22 -6.69 8.03 -1.83
CA MET A 22 -8.01 7.80 -2.43
C MET A 22 -8.85 9.10 -2.37
N THR A 23 -9.02 9.77 -3.49
CA THR A 23 -9.60 11.13 -3.53
C THR A 23 -11.08 11.18 -3.86
N ASN A 24 -11.58 10.23 -4.65
CA ASN A 24 -12.96 10.25 -5.16
C ASN A 24 -13.60 8.86 -5.07
N LEU A 25 -14.93 8.86 -4.95
CA LEU A 25 -15.77 7.69 -5.15
C LEU A 25 -16.73 7.95 -6.31
N VAL A 26 -16.79 7.01 -7.24
CA VAL A 26 -17.77 6.95 -8.32
C VAL A 26 -18.83 5.92 -7.96
N SER A 27 -20.09 6.35 -7.93
CA SER A 27 -21.23 5.46 -7.68
C SER A 27 -22.36 5.80 -8.66
N ASN A 28 -23.03 4.78 -9.19
CA ASN A 28 -24.15 4.94 -10.13
C ASN A 28 -23.83 5.84 -11.33
N GLY A 29 -22.59 5.78 -11.84
CA GLY A 29 -22.10 6.60 -12.95
C GLY A 29 -21.79 8.06 -12.60
N VAL A 30 -21.95 8.47 -11.34
CA VAL A 30 -21.66 9.82 -10.86
C VAL A 30 -20.29 9.85 -10.18
N VAL A 31 -19.40 10.72 -10.67
CA VAL A 31 -18.12 11.01 -10.03
C VAL A 31 -18.36 12.03 -8.92
N ASN A 32 -18.22 11.63 -7.66
CA ASN A 32 -18.30 12.57 -6.54
C ASN A 32 -17.02 13.43 -6.48
N GLY A 33 -17.14 14.67 -6.02
CA GLY A 33 -16.00 15.59 -5.88
C GLY A 33 -14.91 15.06 -4.94
N VAL A 34 -13.72 15.66 -4.98
CA VAL A 34 -12.60 15.26 -4.12
C VAL A 34 -13.02 15.38 -2.64
N GLY A 35 -12.83 14.32 -1.86
CA GLY A 35 -13.20 14.26 -0.44
C GLY A 35 -14.71 14.21 -0.15
N VAL A 36 -15.57 14.25 -1.16
CA VAL A 36 -17.02 14.09 -0.96
C VAL A 36 -17.30 12.65 -0.57
N GLY A 37 -17.82 12.45 0.64
CA GLY A 37 -18.08 11.13 1.21
C GLY A 37 -16.83 10.32 1.53
N ILE A 38 -15.63 10.91 1.53
CA ILE A 38 -14.36 10.23 1.86
C ILE A 38 -13.64 11.03 2.93
N ARG A 39 -13.08 10.32 3.92
CA ARG A 39 -12.23 10.91 4.96
C ARG A 39 -10.80 11.00 4.45
N VAL A 40 -10.53 12.06 3.68
CA VAL A 40 -9.23 12.22 3.01
C VAL A 40 -8.17 12.75 3.99
N PRO A 41 -6.94 12.24 3.95
CA PRO A 41 -5.81 12.83 4.67
C PRO A 41 -5.36 14.16 4.07
N SER A 42 -4.62 14.94 4.85
CA SER A 42 -4.03 16.22 4.42
C SER A 42 -2.71 16.04 3.64
N TYR A 43 -2.01 14.94 3.89
CA TYR A 43 -0.77 14.55 3.23
C TYR A 43 -0.92 13.16 2.61
N ASP A 44 0.00 12.73 1.77
CA ASP A 44 -0.03 11.45 1.06
C ASP A 44 0.83 10.35 1.73
N GLY A 45 1.43 10.66 2.88
CA GLY A 45 2.30 9.73 3.61
C GLY A 45 1.57 8.48 4.15
N PRO A 46 2.28 7.35 4.28
CA PRO A 46 1.68 6.08 4.65
C PRO A 46 1.54 5.91 6.16
N ILE A 47 0.66 5.00 6.56
CA ILE A 47 0.74 4.32 7.85
C ILE A 47 1.71 3.15 7.70
N THR A 48 2.57 2.89 8.69
CA THR A 48 3.55 1.79 8.65
C THR A 48 3.43 0.82 9.83
N ASP A 49 2.81 1.25 10.92
CA ASP A 49 2.57 0.42 12.10
C ASP A 49 1.14 -0.11 12.11
N VAL A 50 1.00 -1.40 11.77
CA VAL A 50 -0.30 -2.09 11.68
C VAL A 50 -0.99 -2.30 13.04
N SER A 51 -0.32 -1.97 14.14
CA SER A 51 -0.89 -2.07 15.49
C SER A 51 -1.64 -0.83 15.95
N THR A 52 -1.50 0.30 15.25
CA THR A 52 -2.18 1.56 15.63
C THR A 52 -3.62 1.59 15.12
N SER A 53 -4.42 2.50 15.69
CA SER A 53 -5.78 2.77 15.21
C SER A 53 -5.83 3.31 13.77
N ASP A 54 -4.75 3.94 13.33
CA ASP A 54 -4.69 4.66 12.04
C ASP A 54 -4.75 3.69 10.85
N ILE A 55 -4.45 2.39 11.06
CA ILE A 55 -4.57 1.37 10.03
C ILE A 55 -6.03 1.16 9.56
N ALA A 56 -7.02 1.59 10.35
CA ALA A 56 -8.44 1.43 10.00
C ALA A 56 -8.84 2.36 8.85
N CYS A 57 -8.71 3.68 9.02
CA CYS A 57 -9.24 4.68 8.09
C CYS A 57 -8.27 5.86 7.86
N ASN A 58 -6.96 5.60 7.93
CA ASN A 58 -5.92 6.62 8.09
C ASN A 58 -6.03 7.35 9.44
N GLY A 59 -5.07 8.20 9.74
CA GLY A 59 -4.98 8.92 11.00
C GLY A 59 -3.57 9.40 11.27
N GLY A 60 -3.18 9.57 12.53
CA GLY A 60 -1.84 10.05 12.91
C GLY A 60 -0.74 9.22 12.24
N PRO A 61 0.28 9.83 11.58
CA PRO A 61 0.67 11.24 11.60
C PRO A 61 -0.09 12.16 10.63
N ASN A 62 -1.09 11.65 9.91
CA ASN A 62 -1.77 12.30 8.80
C ASN A 62 -3.20 12.74 9.18
N PRO A 63 -3.44 14.03 9.47
CA PRO A 63 -4.77 14.49 9.86
C PRO A 63 -5.78 14.27 8.72
N THR A 64 -6.85 13.54 9.01
CA THR A 64 -7.95 13.31 8.07
C THR A 64 -9.03 14.37 8.21
N THR A 65 -9.57 14.81 7.07
CA THR A 65 -10.72 15.73 7.03
C THR A 65 -12.03 14.93 7.02
N PRO A 66 -12.94 15.16 7.99
CA PRO A 66 -14.25 14.50 8.00
C PRO A 66 -15.11 14.91 6.80
N SER A 67 -16.03 14.04 6.40
CA SER A 67 -17.08 14.34 5.43
C SER A 67 -18.44 14.09 6.07
N ASN A 68 -19.42 14.97 5.84
CA ASN A 68 -20.80 14.77 6.30
C ASN A 68 -21.72 14.14 5.23
N VAL A 69 -21.14 13.71 4.11
CA VAL A 69 -21.87 13.11 2.99
C VAL A 69 -21.83 11.59 3.09
N VAL A 70 -22.97 10.94 2.87
CA VAL A 70 -23.09 9.49 2.71
C VAL A 70 -23.53 9.22 1.27
N ILE A 71 -22.74 8.47 0.51
CA ILE A 71 -22.97 8.23 -0.91
C ILE A 71 -23.86 7.00 -1.10
N ASP A 72 -24.95 7.14 -1.85
CA ASP A 72 -25.82 6.01 -2.16
C ASP A 72 -25.16 5.03 -3.14
N VAL A 73 -25.25 3.74 -2.81
CA VAL A 73 -24.65 2.63 -3.56
C VAL A 73 -25.68 1.50 -3.69
N LYS A 74 -25.71 0.86 -4.87
CA LYS A 74 -26.55 -0.32 -5.10
C LYS A 74 -25.77 -1.59 -4.80
N ALA A 75 -26.35 -2.48 -4.00
CA ALA A 75 -25.80 -3.81 -3.82
C ALA A 75 -25.76 -4.55 -5.18
N GLY A 76 -24.69 -5.28 -5.46
CA GLY A 76 -24.45 -5.94 -6.75
C GLY A 76 -23.88 -5.04 -7.84
N SER A 77 -23.74 -3.73 -7.62
CA SER A 77 -23.07 -2.84 -8.57
C SER A 77 -21.56 -2.82 -8.37
N ASN A 78 -20.86 -2.13 -9.27
CA ASN A 78 -19.48 -1.71 -9.06
C ASN A 78 -19.44 -0.24 -8.68
N VAL A 79 -18.63 0.10 -7.68
CA VAL A 79 -18.15 1.47 -7.45
C VAL A 79 -16.72 1.58 -7.95
N GLN A 80 -16.25 2.81 -8.18
CA GLN A 80 -14.85 3.04 -8.50
C GLN A 80 -14.25 4.04 -7.52
N THR A 81 -13.03 3.80 -7.06
CA THR A 81 -12.26 4.79 -6.32
C THR A 81 -11.15 5.33 -7.20
N TYR A 82 -10.83 6.61 -7.02
CA TYR A 82 -9.70 7.24 -7.70
C TYR A 82 -8.55 7.41 -6.72
N TRP A 83 -7.39 6.87 -7.09
CA TRP A 83 -6.12 7.01 -6.39
C TRP A 83 -5.26 8.04 -7.10
N ARG A 84 -4.78 9.03 -6.35
CA ARG A 84 -4.03 10.19 -6.86
C ARG A 84 -2.86 10.47 -5.95
N HIS A 85 -1.78 11.01 -6.49
CA HIS A 85 -0.62 11.36 -5.68
C HIS A 85 -0.97 12.35 -4.56
N THR A 86 -1.71 13.40 -4.93
CA THR A 86 -2.21 14.41 -4.01
C THR A 86 -3.70 14.69 -4.26
N LEU A 87 -4.33 15.45 -3.37
CA LEU A 87 -5.72 15.89 -3.52
C LEU A 87 -5.98 16.73 -4.79
N THR A 88 -4.93 17.28 -5.40
CA THR A 88 -5.01 18.10 -6.63
C THR A 88 -4.49 17.38 -7.88
N SER A 89 -3.97 16.16 -7.74
CA SER A 89 -3.41 15.38 -8.84
C SER A 89 -4.50 14.81 -9.75
N THR A 90 -4.13 14.53 -11.00
CA THR A 90 -5.03 13.98 -12.03
C THR A 90 -4.69 12.50 -12.32
N SER A 91 -5.37 11.88 -13.29
CA SER A 91 -5.15 10.47 -13.65
C SER A 91 -3.76 10.16 -14.21
N SER A 92 -2.96 11.17 -14.57
CA SER A 92 -1.56 10.98 -14.97
C SER A 92 -0.60 10.87 -13.78
N ASP A 93 -1.10 11.08 -12.55
CA ASP A 93 -0.29 11.20 -11.34
C ASP A 93 -0.98 10.43 -10.18
N VAL A 94 -0.65 9.14 -10.08
CA VAL A 94 -1.36 8.15 -9.24
C VAL A 94 -0.55 7.77 -8.01
N ILE A 95 0.59 7.11 -8.24
CA ILE A 95 1.56 6.60 -7.27
C ILE A 95 2.83 6.24 -8.05
N ASP A 96 4.00 6.27 -7.41
CA ASP A 96 5.26 5.95 -8.05
C ASP A 96 5.30 4.48 -8.45
N SER A 97 5.86 4.21 -9.63
CA SER A 97 5.92 2.84 -10.16
C SER A 97 6.74 1.88 -9.29
N SER A 98 7.61 2.37 -8.40
CA SER A 98 8.33 1.55 -7.41
C SER A 98 7.40 0.94 -6.36
N HIS A 99 6.22 1.50 -6.11
CA HIS A 99 5.30 1.11 -5.04
C HIS A 99 4.51 -0.16 -5.37
N LYS A 100 5.20 -1.21 -5.82
CA LYS A 100 4.60 -2.52 -6.11
C LYS A 100 3.91 -3.08 -4.88
N GLY A 101 2.76 -3.69 -5.09
CA GLY A 101 2.01 -4.39 -4.05
C GLY A 101 0.54 -4.58 -4.39
N PRO A 102 -0.26 -5.06 -3.42
CA PRO A 102 -1.67 -5.32 -3.62
C PRO A 102 -2.53 -4.06 -3.58
N VAL A 103 -3.71 -4.19 -4.18
CA VAL A 103 -4.81 -3.22 -4.10
C VAL A 103 -6.05 -3.97 -3.60
N MET A 104 -6.70 -3.46 -2.56
CA MET A 104 -7.76 -4.17 -1.83
C MET A 104 -8.93 -3.25 -1.47
N ALA A 105 -10.06 -3.85 -1.14
CA ALA A 105 -11.16 -3.13 -0.51
C ALA A 105 -11.87 -3.96 0.57
N TYR A 106 -12.34 -3.26 1.60
CA TYR A 106 -13.10 -3.81 2.72
C TYR A 106 -14.37 -3.01 2.96
N MET A 107 -15.36 -3.64 3.57
CA MET A 107 -16.55 -2.96 4.07
C MET A 107 -16.75 -3.24 5.57
N LYS A 108 -17.35 -2.28 6.28
CA LYS A 108 -17.79 -2.42 7.67
C LYS A 108 -19.20 -1.85 7.82
N LYS A 109 -20.16 -2.67 8.28
CA LYS A 109 -21.51 -2.18 8.59
C LYS A 109 -21.44 -1.25 9.79
N VAL A 110 -22.10 -0.10 9.70
CA VAL A 110 -22.15 0.90 10.78
C VAL A 110 -23.57 1.41 11.00
N SER A 111 -23.83 1.99 12.16
CA SER A 111 -25.08 2.71 12.44
C SER A 111 -25.12 4.06 11.74
N ASP A 112 -24.00 4.78 11.77
CA ASP A 112 -23.82 6.09 11.16
C ASP A 112 -22.39 6.20 10.58
N ALA A 113 -22.32 6.26 9.24
CA ALA A 113 -21.05 6.34 8.52
C ALA A 113 -20.38 7.70 8.61
N THR A 114 -21.07 8.75 9.08
CA THR A 114 -20.47 10.07 9.27
C THR A 114 -19.70 10.18 10.59
N THR A 115 -19.99 9.31 11.57
CA THR A 115 -19.42 9.40 12.93
C THR A 115 -18.63 8.16 13.37
N ASP A 116 -18.92 6.97 12.82
CA ASP A 116 -18.19 5.74 13.18
C ASP A 116 -16.71 5.83 12.79
N THR A 117 -15.78 5.61 13.72
CA THR A 117 -14.33 5.79 13.47
C THR A 117 -13.72 4.73 12.56
N GLY A 118 -14.42 3.62 12.32
CA GLY A 118 -13.88 2.45 11.62
C GLY A 118 -12.96 1.58 12.47
N ILE A 119 -12.55 2.01 13.66
CA ILE A 119 -11.64 1.27 14.54
C ILE A 119 -12.35 0.06 15.13
N GLY A 120 -11.66 -1.08 15.17
CA GLY A 120 -12.13 -2.31 15.79
C GLY A 120 -12.75 -3.29 14.78
N GLY A 121 -13.66 -4.13 15.29
CA GLY A 121 -14.27 -5.23 14.54
C GLY A 121 -15.31 -4.79 13.51
N GLY A 122 -15.68 -5.72 12.63
CA GLY A 122 -16.77 -5.54 11.66
C GLY A 122 -16.32 -5.44 10.20
N TRP A 123 -15.01 -5.48 9.95
CA TRP A 123 -14.45 -5.42 8.60
C TRP A 123 -14.51 -6.78 7.89
N PHE A 124 -14.93 -6.78 6.63
CA PHE A 124 -14.84 -7.94 5.75
C PHE A 124 -14.31 -7.49 4.39
N LYS A 125 -13.41 -8.30 3.81
CA LYS A 125 -12.76 -8.00 2.54
C LYS A 125 -13.72 -8.30 1.39
N ILE A 126 -13.86 -7.39 0.43
CA ILE A 126 -14.76 -7.54 -0.73
C ILE A 126 -14.03 -7.60 -2.07
N SER A 127 -12.79 -7.14 -2.14
CA SER A 127 -11.94 -7.31 -3.31
C SER A 127 -10.46 -7.31 -2.92
N GLN A 128 -9.65 -8.01 -3.71
CA GLN A 128 -8.19 -7.92 -3.66
C GLN A 128 -7.61 -8.28 -5.02
N GLU A 129 -6.48 -7.65 -5.32
CA GLU A 129 -5.56 -8.06 -6.37
C GLU A 129 -4.14 -7.93 -5.84
N GLY A 130 -3.24 -8.85 -6.22
CA GLY A 130 -1.87 -8.93 -5.72
C GLY A 130 -0.87 -9.02 -6.86
N TYR A 131 0.11 -9.93 -6.73
CA TYR A 131 1.04 -10.26 -7.79
C TYR A 131 0.46 -11.33 -8.72
N ASP A 132 0.56 -11.09 -10.03
CA ASP A 132 0.18 -12.04 -11.07
C ASP A 132 1.44 -12.64 -11.70
N SER A 133 1.74 -13.89 -11.35
CA SER A 133 2.94 -14.59 -11.84
C SER A 133 2.91 -14.90 -13.35
N SER A 134 1.74 -14.82 -13.99
CA SER A 134 1.63 -15.07 -15.44
C SER A 134 2.05 -13.86 -16.27
N THR A 135 1.80 -12.65 -15.75
CA THR A 135 2.16 -11.39 -16.41
C THR A 135 3.38 -10.71 -15.80
N GLY A 136 3.77 -11.11 -14.59
CA GLY A 136 4.82 -10.46 -13.80
C GLY A 136 4.40 -9.11 -13.22
N LEU A 137 3.12 -8.74 -13.29
CA LEU A 137 2.60 -7.45 -12.85
C LEU A 137 2.03 -7.51 -11.44
N TRP A 138 2.19 -6.41 -10.71
CA TRP A 138 1.48 -6.16 -9.45
C TRP A 138 0.16 -5.43 -9.70
N ALA A 139 -0.77 -5.52 -8.75
CA ALA A 139 -2.02 -4.77 -8.79
C ALA A 139 -1.79 -3.26 -8.94
N VAL A 140 -0.75 -2.71 -8.30
CA VAL A 140 -0.38 -1.29 -8.48
C VAL A 140 0.02 -0.96 -9.92
N ASP A 141 0.65 -1.87 -10.66
CA ASP A 141 0.97 -1.64 -12.08
C ASP A 141 -0.30 -1.47 -12.92
N LYS A 142 -1.28 -2.33 -12.66
CA LYS A 142 -2.59 -2.28 -13.31
C LYS A 142 -3.38 -1.03 -12.90
N LEU A 143 -3.25 -0.60 -11.64
CA LEU A 143 -3.86 0.63 -11.13
C LEU A 143 -3.26 1.88 -11.79
N ILE A 144 -1.94 1.94 -11.96
CA ILE A 144 -1.29 3.03 -12.69
C ILE A 144 -1.76 3.04 -14.15
N ALA A 145 -1.80 1.87 -14.80
CA ALA A 145 -2.28 1.73 -16.17
C ALA A 145 -3.76 2.11 -16.34
N SER A 146 -4.58 1.96 -15.30
CA SER A 146 -5.98 2.41 -15.29
C SER A 146 -6.16 3.89 -14.93
N GLY A 147 -5.07 4.66 -14.82
CA GLY A 147 -5.14 6.06 -14.40
C GLY A 147 -5.63 6.23 -12.97
N GLY A 148 -5.26 5.29 -12.08
CA GLY A 148 -5.60 5.29 -10.66
C GLY A 148 -7.02 4.84 -10.35
N VAL A 149 -7.72 4.21 -11.31
CA VAL A 149 -9.10 3.77 -11.11
C VAL A 149 -9.11 2.34 -10.58
N GLN A 150 -9.54 2.17 -9.32
CA GLN A 150 -9.81 0.87 -8.73
C GLN A 150 -11.32 0.57 -8.82
N THR A 151 -11.69 -0.52 -9.50
CA THR A 151 -13.09 -0.97 -9.56
C THR A 151 -13.38 -1.96 -8.43
N ILE A 152 -14.45 -1.72 -7.67
CA ILE A 152 -14.79 -2.49 -6.47
C ILE A 152 -16.22 -3.01 -6.59
N PRO A 153 -16.42 -4.35 -6.61
CA PRO A 153 -17.75 -4.94 -6.60
C PRO A 153 -18.39 -4.87 -5.21
N ILE A 154 -19.63 -4.40 -5.15
CA ILE A 154 -20.42 -4.37 -3.92
C ILE A 154 -21.25 -5.64 -3.84
N PRO A 155 -21.13 -6.48 -2.79
CA PRO A 155 -21.86 -7.73 -2.73
C PRO A 155 -23.39 -7.51 -2.76
N SER A 156 -24.12 -8.33 -3.51
CA SER A 156 -25.60 -8.24 -3.61
C SER A 156 -26.34 -8.84 -2.41
N CYS A 157 -25.65 -9.65 -1.60
CA CYS A 157 -26.23 -10.45 -0.52
C CYS A 157 -26.13 -9.82 0.86
N ILE A 158 -25.40 -8.72 1.02
CA ILE A 158 -25.26 -8.02 2.31
C ILE A 158 -26.55 -7.27 2.67
N ALA A 159 -26.69 -6.93 3.95
CA ALA A 159 -27.82 -6.15 4.44
C ALA A 159 -27.79 -4.71 3.89
N ASN A 160 -28.95 -4.09 3.76
CA ASN A 160 -29.04 -2.67 3.46
C ASN A 160 -28.54 -1.79 4.61
N GLY A 161 -28.31 -0.52 4.32
CA GLY A 161 -27.98 0.55 5.27
C GLY A 161 -26.55 1.05 5.13
N GLN A 162 -26.09 1.78 6.14
CA GLN A 162 -24.80 2.47 6.06
C GLN A 162 -23.60 1.55 6.31
N TYR A 163 -22.53 1.79 5.57
CA TYR A 163 -21.23 1.13 5.68
C TYR A 163 -20.09 2.14 5.54
N LEU A 164 -18.95 1.79 6.12
CA LEU A 164 -17.66 2.33 5.66
C LEU A 164 -17.11 1.40 4.58
N LEU A 165 -16.62 1.98 3.49
CA LEU A 165 -15.88 1.30 2.42
C LEU A 165 -14.42 1.76 2.49
N ARG A 166 -13.51 0.84 2.76
CA ARG A 166 -12.08 1.10 2.89
C ARG A 166 -11.35 0.61 1.65
N GLY A 167 -10.85 1.53 0.83
CA GLY A 167 -9.87 1.21 -0.22
C GLY A 167 -8.47 1.16 0.38
N GLU A 168 -7.62 0.25 -0.08
CA GLU A 168 -6.24 0.13 0.42
C GLU A 168 -5.24 -0.27 -0.66
N ILE A 169 -4.06 0.34 -0.57
CA ILE A 169 -2.83 -0.06 -1.27
C ILE A 169 -1.76 -0.36 -0.23
N ILE A 170 -0.98 -1.42 -0.43
CA ILE A 170 0.22 -1.69 0.35
C ILE A 170 1.42 -1.61 -0.58
N ALA A 171 2.34 -0.67 -0.37
CA ALA A 171 3.59 -0.60 -1.12
C ALA A 171 4.68 -1.39 -0.41
N LEU A 172 5.37 -2.26 -1.17
CA LEU A 172 6.28 -3.27 -0.62
C LEU A 172 7.76 -3.02 -0.93
N HIS A 173 8.10 -1.90 -1.59
CA HIS A 173 9.48 -1.60 -1.99
C HIS A 173 10.46 -1.52 -0.79
N SER A 174 9.95 -1.15 0.39
CA SER A 174 10.73 -1.11 1.64
C SER A 174 10.37 -2.24 2.63
N ALA A 175 9.52 -3.20 2.23
CA ALA A 175 8.92 -4.19 3.13
C ALA A 175 9.85 -5.33 3.57
N SER A 176 11.12 -5.33 3.18
CA SER A 176 12.11 -6.32 3.65
C SER A 176 12.47 -6.16 5.13
N SER A 177 12.07 -5.04 5.74
CA SER A 177 12.26 -4.74 7.16
C SER A 177 10.92 -4.57 7.87
N LYS A 178 10.90 -4.83 9.19
CA LYS A 178 9.73 -4.59 10.03
C LYS A 178 9.28 -3.13 9.91
N ASN A 179 7.97 -2.90 9.76
CA ASN A 179 7.34 -1.59 9.53
C ASN A 179 7.83 -0.89 8.24
N GLY A 180 8.43 -1.64 7.30
CA GLY A 180 8.85 -1.11 6.01
C GLY A 180 7.74 -1.13 4.95
N ALA A 181 6.71 -1.97 5.11
CA ALA A 181 5.51 -1.90 4.29
C ALA A 181 4.75 -0.59 4.57
N GLN A 182 4.30 0.04 3.49
CA GLN A 182 3.61 1.33 3.53
C GLN A 182 2.16 1.14 3.15
N PHE A 183 1.25 1.51 4.04
CA PHE A 183 -0.18 1.31 3.89
C PHE A 183 -0.85 2.65 3.59
N TYR A 184 -1.57 2.71 2.46
CA TYR A 184 -2.38 3.85 2.05
C TYR A 184 -3.83 3.39 2.08
N MET A 185 -4.66 3.98 2.95
CA MET A 185 -6.07 3.63 3.02
C MET A 185 -6.91 4.84 3.40
N GLU A 186 -8.10 4.93 2.84
CA GLU A 186 -9.11 5.88 3.26
C GLU A 186 -10.46 5.19 3.35
N CYS A 187 -11.35 5.78 4.14
CA CYS A 187 -12.72 5.29 4.31
C CYS A 187 -13.72 6.22 3.63
N ALA A 188 -14.46 5.65 2.68
CA ALA A 188 -15.65 6.24 2.11
C ALA A 188 -16.89 5.88 2.92
N GLN A 189 -17.86 6.79 2.93
CA GLN A 189 -19.11 6.69 3.68
C GLN A 189 -20.22 6.40 2.69
N ILE A 190 -20.83 5.21 2.79
CA ILE A 190 -21.80 4.75 1.80
C ILE A 190 -23.09 4.25 2.45
N ASN A 191 -24.20 4.40 1.73
CA ASN A 191 -25.49 3.83 2.06
C ASN A 191 -25.87 2.79 1.00
N VAL A 192 -25.87 1.52 1.39
CA VAL A 192 -26.14 0.40 0.49
C VAL A 192 -27.64 0.11 0.45
N THR A 193 -28.19 0.03 -0.75
CA THR A 193 -29.60 -0.35 -1.00
C THR A 193 -29.72 -1.48 -2.01
N GLY A 194 -30.81 -2.25 -1.94
CA GLY A 194 -31.08 -3.38 -2.83
C GLY A 194 -30.32 -4.67 -2.47
N GLY A 195 -29.62 -4.70 -1.33
CA GLY A 195 -29.02 -5.91 -0.79
C GLY A 195 -30.07 -6.85 -0.20
N SER A 196 -29.93 -8.15 -0.45
CA SER A 196 -30.89 -9.14 0.05
C SER A 196 -30.76 -9.41 1.56
N GLY A 197 -29.65 -9.06 2.19
CA GLY A 197 -29.39 -9.38 3.60
C GLY A 197 -29.34 -10.88 3.91
N SER A 198 -29.16 -11.72 2.89
CA SER A 198 -29.20 -13.18 2.99
C SER A 198 -27.94 -13.79 3.59
N VAL A 199 -26.82 -13.07 3.59
CA VAL A 199 -25.54 -13.54 4.14
C VAL A 199 -24.92 -12.48 5.03
N THR A 200 -24.55 -12.88 6.25
CA THR A 200 -23.75 -12.05 7.16
C THR A 200 -22.27 -12.41 7.00
N PRO A 201 -21.40 -11.48 6.57
CA PRO A 201 -19.97 -11.74 6.43
C PRO A 201 -19.32 -12.07 7.78
N ALA A 202 -18.38 -13.01 7.80
CA ALA A 202 -17.44 -13.12 8.91
C ALA A 202 -16.51 -11.90 8.89
N THR A 203 -16.18 -11.37 10.07
CA THR A 203 -15.46 -10.10 10.18
C THR A 203 -14.16 -10.22 10.96
N VAL A 204 -13.24 -9.30 10.69
CA VAL A 204 -11.99 -9.09 11.42
C VAL A 204 -11.95 -7.68 12.02
N SER A 205 -10.91 -7.40 12.82
CA SER A 205 -10.67 -6.09 13.41
C SER A 205 -9.53 -5.35 12.74
N LEU A 206 -9.64 -4.03 12.61
CA LEU A 206 -8.52 -3.14 12.26
C LEU A 206 -8.37 -2.08 13.37
N PRO A 207 -7.24 -2.06 14.12
CA PRO A 207 -6.11 -2.99 14.06
C PRO A 207 -6.47 -4.43 14.50
N GLY A 208 -5.61 -5.39 14.13
CA GLY A 208 -5.70 -6.80 14.54
C GLY A 208 -5.63 -7.81 13.41
N ALA A 209 -6.24 -7.53 12.26
CA ALA A 209 -6.25 -8.41 11.09
C ALA A 209 -4.88 -8.55 10.42
N TYR A 210 -4.01 -7.56 10.63
CA TYR A 210 -2.65 -7.50 10.10
C TYR A 210 -1.64 -7.67 11.23
N LYS A 211 -0.58 -8.42 10.95
CA LYS A 211 0.60 -8.52 11.81
C LYS A 211 1.82 -8.03 11.05
N SER A 212 2.72 -7.36 11.76
CA SER A 212 4.00 -6.90 11.17
C SER A 212 4.89 -8.03 10.66
N THR A 213 4.56 -9.29 10.97
CA THR A 213 5.25 -10.50 10.53
C THR A 213 4.47 -11.31 9.49
N ASP A 214 3.29 -10.84 9.04
CA ASP A 214 2.57 -11.55 7.98
C ASP A 214 3.44 -11.57 6.71
N PRO A 215 3.48 -12.68 5.96
CA PRO A 215 4.37 -12.82 4.80
C PRO A 215 4.03 -11.86 3.65
N GLY A 216 2.84 -11.26 3.67
CA GLY A 216 2.44 -10.18 2.75
C GLY A 216 2.81 -8.77 3.22
N ILE A 217 3.35 -8.63 4.44
CA ILE A 217 3.68 -7.36 5.09
C ILE A 217 5.19 -7.26 5.35
N LEU A 218 5.80 -8.30 5.91
CA LEU A 218 7.27 -8.43 5.95
C LEU A 218 7.69 -9.26 4.73
N PHE A 219 8.02 -8.57 3.64
CA PHE A 219 8.15 -9.17 2.31
C PHE A 219 9.33 -8.56 1.54
N ASN A 220 10.19 -9.41 0.97
CA ASN A 220 11.27 -8.96 0.09
C ASN A 220 10.85 -9.05 -1.39
N LEU A 221 10.48 -7.91 -1.95
CA LEU A 221 10.05 -7.76 -3.35
C LEU A 221 11.14 -8.09 -4.38
N TYR A 222 12.42 -8.09 -3.98
CA TYR A 222 13.56 -8.20 -4.90
C TYR A 222 14.08 -9.63 -5.06
N VAL A 223 13.41 -10.62 -4.47
CA VAL A 223 13.77 -12.04 -4.59
C VAL A 223 12.87 -12.72 -5.61
N THR A 224 13.49 -13.49 -6.52
CA THR A 224 12.80 -14.31 -7.51
C THR A 224 12.96 -15.80 -7.22
N PRO A 225 11.92 -16.62 -7.45
CA PRO A 225 10.57 -16.25 -7.90
C PRO A 225 9.77 -15.51 -6.82
N ILE A 226 8.91 -14.58 -7.24
CA ILE A 226 7.98 -13.89 -6.34
C ILE A 226 6.87 -14.87 -5.95
N SER A 227 6.70 -15.10 -4.65
CA SER A 227 5.58 -15.84 -4.06
C SER A 227 4.91 -14.96 -3.01
N TYR A 228 3.78 -14.36 -3.37
CA TYR A 228 3.13 -13.33 -2.56
C TYR A 228 1.76 -13.79 -2.04
N THR A 229 1.53 -13.60 -0.74
CA THR A 229 0.22 -13.83 -0.10
C THR A 229 -0.33 -12.50 0.38
N ILE A 230 -1.51 -12.11 -0.12
CA ILE A 230 -2.18 -10.87 0.27
C ILE A 230 -2.59 -10.97 1.76
N PRO A 231 -2.30 -9.97 2.61
CA PRO A 231 -2.61 -10.01 4.04
C PRO A 231 -4.12 -9.89 4.32
N GLY A 232 -4.54 -10.27 5.54
CA GLY A 232 -5.93 -10.19 6.00
C GLY A 232 -6.79 -11.40 5.62
N PRO A 233 -8.13 -11.32 5.85
CA PRO A 233 -9.03 -12.44 5.60
C PRO A 233 -9.21 -12.72 4.09
N SER A 234 -9.79 -13.87 3.77
CA SER A 234 -10.27 -14.19 2.42
C SER A 234 -11.33 -13.19 1.95
N VAL A 235 -11.45 -13.02 0.63
CA VAL A 235 -12.52 -12.22 0.03
C VAL A 235 -13.87 -12.86 0.31
N PHE A 236 -14.81 -12.06 0.82
CA PHE A 236 -16.19 -12.45 1.04
C PHE A 236 -16.91 -12.74 -0.28
N SER A 237 -17.74 -13.80 -0.30
CA SER A 237 -18.59 -14.14 -1.43
C SER A 237 -20.04 -14.39 -1.02
N CYS A 238 -20.97 -14.10 -1.92
CA CYS A 238 -22.41 -14.31 -1.72
C CYS A 238 -22.87 -15.77 -1.82
N SER A 239 -21.96 -16.70 -2.13
CA SER A 239 -22.27 -18.12 -2.29
C SER A 239 -22.53 -18.88 -0.97
N GLY A 240 -22.60 -18.19 0.18
CA GLY A 240 -23.01 -18.78 1.46
C GLY A 240 -22.05 -19.86 1.96
N GLY A 241 -20.92 -19.46 2.57
CA GLY A 241 -19.92 -20.41 3.03
C GLY A 241 -18.83 -19.79 3.89
N GLY A 242 -19.22 -19.11 4.97
CA GLY A 242 -18.27 -18.77 6.03
C GLY A 242 -17.85 -20.03 6.77
N SER A 243 -16.78 -20.68 6.34
CA SER A 243 -15.99 -21.59 7.18
C SER A 243 -14.57 -21.06 7.25
N ASN A 244 -14.29 -20.38 8.37
CA ASN A 244 -12.97 -19.94 8.76
C ASN A 244 -12.18 -21.17 9.25
N THR A 245 -11.69 -22.01 8.33
CA THR A 245 -10.66 -23.02 8.63
C THR A 245 -9.90 -23.37 7.35
N GLN A 246 -8.82 -22.66 7.05
CA GLN A 246 -7.70 -23.28 6.34
C GLN A 246 -6.37 -22.58 6.70
N PRO A 247 -5.52 -23.21 7.53
CA PRO A 247 -4.08 -22.95 7.55
C PRO A 247 -3.50 -23.25 6.16
N PRO A 248 -2.37 -22.64 5.76
CA PRO A 248 -1.84 -22.82 4.41
C PRO A 248 -1.45 -24.29 4.20
N THR A 249 -2.25 -25.03 3.43
CA THR A 249 -1.86 -26.34 2.91
C THR A 249 -0.98 -26.11 1.71
N ASN A 250 0.32 -26.27 1.94
CA ASN A 250 1.33 -26.38 0.90
C ASN A 250 1.02 -27.60 0.00
N PRO A 251 0.99 -27.50 -1.34
CA PRO A 251 0.90 -28.70 -2.17
C PRO A 251 2.21 -29.47 -2.02
N THR A 252 2.12 -30.64 -1.39
CA THR A 252 3.19 -31.62 -1.34
C THR A 252 3.38 -32.19 -2.74
N THR A 253 4.53 -31.92 -3.37
CA THR A 253 5.01 -32.70 -4.51
C THR A 253 6.17 -33.59 -4.05
N THR A 254 5.99 -34.86 -4.39
CA THR A 254 6.75 -36.05 -4.03
C THR A 254 8.22 -35.97 -4.46
N ALA A 255 9.14 -36.23 -3.53
CA ALA A 255 10.57 -36.44 -3.82
C ALA A 255 10.88 -37.93 -4.08
N PRO A 256 11.86 -38.22 -4.96
CA PRO A 256 12.74 -39.39 -4.78
C PRO A 256 14.24 -39.02 -5.02
N PRO A 257 15.21 -39.89 -4.67
CA PRO A 257 16.00 -39.81 -3.44
C PRO A 257 17.44 -39.28 -3.62
N THR A 258 18.06 -39.06 -2.46
CA THR A 258 19.43 -38.62 -2.13
C THR A 258 20.58 -39.12 -3.01
N GLN A 259 21.48 -38.20 -3.36
CA GLN A 259 22.92 -38.46 -3.37
C GLN A 259 23.70 -37.34 -2.67
N GLN A 260 24.59 -37.79 -1.80
CA GLN A 260 25.40 -37.02 -0.88
C GLN A 260 26.74 -36.71 -1.56
N THR A 261 27.11 -35.43 -1.68
CA THR A 261 28.47 -35.02 -2.02
C THR A 261 28.86 -33.75 -1.26
N SER A 262 29.90 -33.92 -0.46
CA SER A 262 30.63 -32.89 0.27
C SER A 262 31.68 -32.25 -0.64
N THR A 263 31.67 -30.93 -0.82
CA THR A 263 32.85 -30.18 -1.33
C THR A 263 32.87 -28.72 -0.85
N THR A 264 33.87 -28.48 -0.01
CA THR A 264 34.76 -27.32 0.20
C THR A 264 34.49 -25.98 -0.51
N ALA A 265 34.57 -24.90 0.28
CA ALA A 265 34.55 -23.50 -0.16
C ALA A 265 35.84 -23.06 -0.90
N PRO A 266 35.74 -22.17 -1.90
CA PRO A 266 36.87 -21.36 -2.40
C PRO A 266 36.72 -19.86 -2.06
N PRO A 267 37.80 -19.06 -2.21
CA PRO A 267 38.08 -17.90 -1.37
C PRO A 267 37.58 -16.56 -1.92
N THR A 268 37.49 -15.61 -0.99
CA THR A 268 37.28 -14.16 -1.12
C THR A 268 38.20 -13.52 -2.16
N GLN A 269 37.62 -12.77 -3.11
CA GLN A 269 38.33 -11.77 -3.91
C GLN A 269 37.88 -10.37 -3.53
N GLN A 270 38.88 -9.62 -3.08
CA GLN A 270 38.87 -8.22 -2.72
C GLN A 270 39.18 -7.42 -3.99
N THR A 271 38.26 -6.55 -4.43
CA THR A 271 38.53 -5.58 -5.48
C THR A 271 38.41 -4.17 -4.92
N SER A 272 39.56 -3.51 -4.90
CA SER A 272 39.79 -2.11 -4.60
C SER A 272 39.40 -1.23 -5.78
N THR A 273 38.60 -0.19 -5.55
CA THR A 273 38.56 1.00 -6.41
C THR A 273 38.43 2.27 -5.57
N THR A 274 39.30 3.22 -5.90
CA THR A 274 39.68 4.50 -5.30
C THR A 274 38.51 5.46 -5.00
N PRO A 275 38.57 6.28 -3.92
CA PRO A 275 37.51 7.21 -3.54
C PRO A 275 37.61 8.57 -4.27
N PRO A 276 36.49 9.25 -4.56
CA PRO A 276 36.48 10.69 -4.78
C PRO A 276 36.22 11.44 -3.47
N THR A 277 37.17 12.28 -3.10
CA THR A 277 37.12 13.22 -1.96
C THR A 277 36.33 14.48 -2.32
N SER A 278 35.79 15.12 -1.27
CA SER A 278 35.17 16.46 -1.17
C SER A 278 33.70 16.56 -1.62
N GLY A 279 32.76 17.08 -0.83
CA GLY A 279 32.89 17.78 0.44
C GLY A 279 31.56 18.42 0.82
N THR A 280 30.66 17.63 1.39
CA THR A 280 29.51 18.01 2.22
C THR A 280 28.97 16.68 2.73
N GLY A 281 28.89 16.47 4.04
CA GLY A 281 28.29 15.23 4.56
C GLY A 281 26.87 15.03 4.03
N ALA A 282 26.28 13.86 4.24
CA ALA A 282 24.87 13.61 3.92
C ALA A 282 23.98 14.69 4.57
N PRO A 283 22.94 15.19 3.87
CA PRO A 283 22.02 16.16 4.45
C PRO A 283 21.32 15.59 5.68
N LEU A 284 20.69 16.45 6.50
CA LEU A 284 19.85 16.00 7.60
C LEU A 284 18.79 15.03 7.05
N TYR A 285 18.60 13.89 7.73
CA TYR A 285 17.80 12.73 7.32
C TYR A 285 18.33 11.93 6.11
N GLY A 286 19.52 12.26 5.59
CA GLY A 286 20.20 11.47 4.55
C GLY A 286 20.97 10.26 5.12
N GLN A 287 21.19 9.25 4.28
CA GLN A 287 22.01 8.09 4.65
C GLN A 287 23.48 8.48 4.78
N CYS A 288 24.10 8.11 5.90
CA CYS A 288 25.48 8.43 6.25
C CYS A 288 26.31 7.19 6.60
N GLY A 289 25.80 5.99 6.35
CA GLY A 289 26.50 4.74 6.67
C GLY A 289 25.64 3.49 6.47
N GLY A 290 26.24 2.33 6.75
CA GLY A 290 25.65 1.01 6.58
C GLY A 290 26.53 0.07 5.77
N THR A 291 26.48 -1.24 6.04
CA THR A 291 27.22 -2.24 5.27
C THR A 291 26.85 -2.15 3.78
N GLY A 292 27.85 -2.01 2.91
CA GLY A 292 27.68 -1.83 1.47
C GLY A 292 27.43 -0.39 1.01
N TRP A 293 27.30 0.58 1.92
CA TRP A 293 27.16 2.01 1.57
C TRP A 293 28.47 2.59 1.05
N THR A 294 28.43 3.20 -0.13
CA THR A 294 29.59 3.83 -0.80
C THR A 294 29.49 5.36 -0.85
N GLY A 295 28.42 5.95 -0.29
CA GLY A 295 28.19 7.39 -0.25
C GLY A 295 28.83 8.09 0.96
N ALA A 296 28.32 9.27 1.31
CA ALA A 296 28.87 10.07 2.40
C ALA A 296 28.82 9.31 3.74
N THR A 297 29.93 9.33 4.49
CA THR A 297 30.06 8.67 5.80
C THR A 297 29.96 9.66 6.98
N THR A 298 29.72 10.92 6.68
CA THR A 298 29.56 12.03 7.63
C THR A 298 28.28 12.80 7.31
N CYS A 299 27.79 13.59 8.27
CA CYS A 299 26.60 14.42 8.10
C CYS A 299 26.97 15.88 7.87
N ALA A 300 26.31 16.55 6.92
CA ALA A 300 26.41 18.01 6.75
C ALA A 300 25.73 18.76 7.89
N SER A 301 24.73 18.13 8.53
CA SER A 301 24.07 18.62 9.75
C SER A 301 23.57 17.42 10.57
N GLY A 302 23.66 17.51 11.89
CA GLY A 302 23.29 16.44 12.82
C GLY A 302 24.38 15.39 13.02
N THR A 303 24.02 14.26 13.62
CA THR A 303 24.92 13.12 13.90
C THR A 303 24.50 11.92 13.08
N CYS A 304 25.46 11.20 12.51
CA CYS A 304 25.21 9.93 11.84
C CYS A 304 24.86 8.86 12.86
N LYS A 305 23.60 8.44 12.93
CA LYS A 305 23.12 7.42 13.88
C LYS A 305 22.82 6.12 13.14
N ALA A 306 23.46 5.04 13.55
CA ALA A 306 23.18 3.71 13.04
C ALA A 306 21.76 3.29 13.44
N THR A 307 20.93 2.95 12.45
CA THR A 307 19.60 2.38 12.68
C THR A 307 19.67 0.85 12.68
N ASN A 308 20.49 0.29 11.80
CA ASN A 308 20.84 -1.12 11.77
C ASN A 308 22.21 -1.30 11.08
N GLU A 309 22.67 -2.54 10.95
CA GLU A 309 23.97 -2.89 10.33
C GLU A 309 24.12 -2.34 8.89
N TRP A 310 23.02 -2.23 8.14
CA TRP A 310 23.00 -1.87 6.73
C TRP A 310 22.64 -0.39 6.49
N TYR A 311 22.30 0.36 7.54
CA TYR A 311 21.81 1.73 7.40
C TYR A 311 22.08 2.63 8.62
N SER A 312 22.70 3.78 8.36
CA SER A 312 22.86 4.90 9.29
C SER A 312 22.31 6.18 8.67
N GLN A 313 21.66 7.04 9.47
CA GLN A 313 21.02 8.28 9.00
C GLN A 313 21.51 9.50 9.79
N CYS A 314 21.61 10.64 9.12
CA CYS A 314 21.84 11.93 9.77
C CYS A 314 20.59 12.36 10.54
N LEU A 315 20.69 12.48 11.85
CA LEU A 315 19.59 12.95 12.70
C LEU A 315 20.01 14.21 13.47
N PRO A 316 19.07 15.10 13.84
CA PRO A 316 19.38 16.32 14.59
C PRO A 316 20.23 16.06 15.84
#